data_AF-A0A6G9XYM7-F1
#
_entry.id   AF-A0A6G9XYM7-F1
#
_cell.length_a   1.000
_cell.length_b   1.000
_cell.length_c   1.000
_cell.angle_alpha   90.00
_cell.angle_beta   90.00
_cell.angle_gamma   90.00
#
_symmetry.space_group_name_H-M   'P 1'
#
loop_
_entity.id
_entity.type
_entity.pdbx_description
1 polymer ?
#
loop_
_entity_poly.entity_id
_entity_poly.type
_entity_poly.pdbx_seq_one_letter_code
_entity_poly.pdbx_strand_id
1 'polypeptide(L)'
;MGRPDRLGANPAIGRGESRALTLGATPQHGRSARPAVLRRLRAARKACGTAVRNVVWWFDSILGGQDYQRYVAHLTRNHPGCEIPTEREYWRGRHADADTNPQNRCC
;
A
#
# COMPACT_ATOMS: atom_id res chain seq x y z
N MET A 1 7.23 24.65 -19.40
CA MET A 1 6.47 25.76 -19.99
C MET A 1 4.98 25.42 -19.92
N GLY A 2 4.21 26.11 -19.09
CA GLY A 2 2.74 26.13 -19.17
C GLY A 2 1.96 25.34 -18.11
N ARG A 3 1.98 25.78 -16.84
CA ARG A 3 0.81 25.66 -15.96
C ARG A 3 0.41 27.08 -15.55
N PRO A 4 -0.75 27.60 -15.96
CA PRO A 4 -1.24 28.85 -15.41
C PRO A 4 -1.97 28.59 -14.09
N ASP A 5 -1.52 29.34 -13.08
CA ASP A 5 -2.18 29.53 -11.79
C ASP A 5 -3.62 30.00 -12.00
N ARG A 6 -4.57 29.34 -11.34
CA ARG A 6 -5.95 29.81 -11.22
C ARG A 6 -6.17 30.31 -9.80
N LEU A 7 -5.60 31.49 -9.50
CA LEU A 7 -6.17 32.39 -8.51
C LEU A 7 -7.29 33.17 -9.19
N GLY A 8 -8.53 32.80 -8.88
CA GLY A 8 -9.72 33.52 -9.28
C GLY A 8 -10.59 33.70 -8.05
N ALA A 9 -10.28 34.72 -7.25
CA ALA A 9 -11.23 35.31 -6.33
C ALA A 9 -12.43 35.82 -7.14
N ASN A 10 -13.65 35.57 -6.67
CA ASN A 10 -14.82 36.35 -7.06
C ASN A 10 -15.52 36.81 -5.78
N PRO A 11 -15.88 38.10 -5.64
CA PRO A 11 -16.48 38.62 -4.43
C PRO A 11 -17.99 38.34 -4.37
N ALA A 12 -18.50 38.52 -3.16
CA ALA A 12 -19.90 38.53 -2.72
C ALA A 12 -20.91 39.10 -3.75
N ILE A 13 -22.17 38.63 -3.70
CA ILE A 13 -23.41 39.41 -3.40
C ILE A 13 -24.60 38.43 -3.21
N GLY A 14 -25.47 38.71 -2.22
CA GLY A 14 -26.91 38.36 -2.24
C GLY A 14 -27.32 37.28 -1.24
N ARG A 15 -27.72 37.60 0.00
CA ARG A 15 -29.09 37.98 0.40
C ARG A 15 -30.17 37.05 -0.17
N GLY A 16 -30.70 36.18 0.67
CA GLY A 16 -31.82 35.31 0.36
C GLY A 16 -32.22 34.46 1.56
N GLU A 17 -32.68 35.12 2.61
CA GLU A 17 -33.38 34.47 3.71
C GLU A 17 -34.66 33.81 3.16
N SER A 18 -34.63 32.49 3.02
CA SER A 18 -35.85 31.69 2.90
C SER A 18 -35.92 30.76 4.09
N ARG A 19 -36.55 31.31 5.14
CA ARG A 19 -37.21 30.57 6.22
C ARG A 19 -38.25 29.62 5.59
N ALA A 20 -37.79 28.46 5.14
CA ALA A 20 -38.65 27.31 5.00
C ALA A 20 -38.58 26.54 6.32
N LEU A 21 -39.50 26.89 7.22
CA LEU A 21 -39.93 26.02 8.31
C LEU A 21 -40.47 24.72 7.69
N THR A 22 -39.58 23.77 7.40
CA THR A 22 -39.96 22.36 7.25
C THR A 22 -39.88 21.73 8.62
N LEU A 23 -40.92 21.97 9.42
CA LEU A 23 -41.26 21.13 10.57
C LEU A 23 -41.74 19.78 10.04
N GLY A 24 -40.78 18.98 9.58
CA GLY A 24 -40.97 17.58 9.20
C GLY A 24 -40.17 16.72 10.16
N ALA A 25 -40.62 16.67 11.41
CA ALA A 25 -40.14 15.69 12.38
C ALA A 25 -40.39 14.29 11.81
N THR A 26 -39.33 13.67 11.28
CA THR A 26 -39.37 12.22 11.05
C THR A 26 -39.00 11.56 12.37
N PRO A 27 -39.89 10.74 12.97
CA PRO A 27 -39.52 9.95 14.13
C PRO A 27 -38.59 8.85 13.62
N GLN A 28 -37.28 9.09 13.66
CA GLN A 28 -36.26 8.07 13.44
C GLN A 28 -36.08 7.19 14.69
N HIS A 29 -37.18 6.69 15.25
CA HIS A 29 -37.18 5.67 16.29
C HIS A 29 -37.26 4.29 15.62
N GLY A 30 -36.08 3.70 15.38
CA GLY A 30 -35.97 2.37 14.78
C GLY A 30 -34.69 2.11 14.01
N ARG A 31 -33.72 3.04 13.99
CA ARG A 31 -32.41 2.75 13.40
C ARG A 31 -31.64 1.86 14.36
N SER A 32 -31.89 0.55 14.23
CA SER A 32 -31.12 -0.54 14.80
C SER A 32 -29.66 -0.13 14.93
N ALA A 33 -29.05 -0.27 16.12
CA ALA A 33 -27.63 0.01 16.34
C ALA A 33 -26.72 -1.05 15.65
N ARG A 34 -27.29 -2.16 15.19
CA ARG A 34 -26.61 -3.29 14.53
C ARG A 34 -25.82 -2.94 13.24
N PRO A 35 -26.28 -2.07 12.31
CA PRO A 35 -25.52 -1.72 11.11
C PRO A 35 -24.34 -0.78 11.40
N ALA A 36 -24.41 0.04 12.45
CA ALA A 36 -23.29 0.89 12.86
C ALA A 36 -22.15 0.07 13.47
N VAL A 37 -22.47 -0.91 14.31
CA VAL A 37 -21.50 -1.85 14.89
C VAL A 37 -20.83 -2.70 13.80
N LEU A 38 -21.61 -3.28 12.88
CA LEU A 38 -21.04 -4.06 11.76
C LEU A 38 -20.12 -3.22 10.86
N ARG A 39 -20.46 -1.96 10.60
CA ARG A 39 -19.60 -1.05 9.82
C ARG A 39 -18.28 -0.79 10.54
N ARG A 40 -18.31 -0.55 11.85
CA ARG A 40 -17.09 -0.35 12.67
C ARG A 40 -16.22 -1.60 12.69
N LEU A 41 -16.81 -2.78 12.85
CA LEU A 41 -16.07 -4.05 12.80
C LEU A 41 -15.43 -4.29 11.43
N ARG A 42 -16.13 -3.99 10.33
CA ARG A 42 -15.56 -4.09 8.97
C ARG A 42 -14.42 -3.09 8.75
N ALA A 43 -14.55 -1.86 9.25
CA ALA A 43 -13.52 -0.85 9.18
C ALA A 43 -12.27 -1.28 9.98
N ALA A 44 -12.45 -1.75 11.21
CA ALA A 44 -11.39 -2.28 12.04
C ALA A 44 -10.69 -3.48 11.37
N ARG A 45 -11.46 -4.44 10.82
CA ARG A 45 -10.89 -5.57 10.07
C ARG A 45 -10.06 -5.12 8.86
N LYS A 46 -10.55 -4.14 8.10
CA LYS A 46 -9.79 -3.57 6.97
C LYS A 46 -8.50 -2.92 7.45
N ALA A 47 -8.56 -2.12 8.52
CA ALA A 47 -7.39 -1.45 9.11
C ALA A 47 -6.35 -2.46 9.63
N CYS A 48 -6.78 -3.50 10.35
CA CYS A 48 -5.89 -4.58 10.77
C CYS A 48 -5.30 -5.33 9.57
N GLY A 49 -6.10 -5.61 8.55
CA GLY A 49 -5.63 -6.25 7.32
C GLY A 49 -4.60 -5.40 6.56
N THR A 50 -4.73 -4.08 6.54
CA THR A 50 -3.72 -3.18 5.97
C THR A 50 -2.46 -3.14 6.82
N ALA A 51 -2.58 -3.11 8.15
CA ALA A 51 -1.44 -3.11 9.06
C ALA A 51 -0.62 -4.40 8.93
N VAL A 52 -1.27 -5.57 8.94
CA VAL A 52 -0.59 -6.87 8.74
C VAL A 52 0.15 -6.91 7.41
N ARG A 53 -0.46 -6.42 6.33
CA ARG A 53 0.20 -6.38 5.02
C ARG A 53 1.46 -5.51 5.03
N ASN A 54 1.40 -4.34 5.69
CA ASN A 54 2.55 -3.45 5.81
C ASN A 54 3.67 -4.08 6.64
N VAL A 55 3.32 -4.80 7.71
CA VAL A 55 4.28 -5.54 8.53
C VAL A 55 4.95 -6.65 7.71
N VAL A 56 4.17 -7.44 6.95
CA VAL A 56 4.72 -8.48 6.07
C VAL A 56 5.64 -7.87 5.02
N TRP A 57 5.24 -6.78 4.36
CA TRP A 57 6.08 -6.08 3.39
C TRP A 57 7.38 -5.56 4.01
N TRP A 58 7.32 -5.04 5.24
CA TRP A 58 8.51 -4.58 5.98
C TRP A 58 9.45 -5.74 6.30
N PHE A 59 8.94 -6.87 6.79
CA PHE A 59 9.74 -8.07 7.02
C PHE A 59 10.37 -8.59 5.74
N ASP A 60 9.60 -8.67 4.66
CA ASP A 60 10.05 -9.09 3.34
C ASP A 60 11.16 -8.17 2.78
N SER A 61 11.07 -6.87 3.07
CA SER A 61 12.08 -5.88 2.69
C SER A 61 13.39 -6.02 3.48
N ILE A 62 13.33 -6.35 4.78
CA ILE A 62 14.51 -6.48 5.65
C ILE A 62 15.17 -7.85 5.53
N LEU A 63 14.38 -8.92 5.52
CA LEU A 63 14.88 -10.30 5.47
C LEU A 63 15.36 -10.69 4.07
N GLY A 64 15.15 -9.83 3.06
CA GLY A 64 15.56 -10.11 1.69
C GLY A 64 14.67 -11.17 1.03
N GLY A 65 13.38 -11.26 1.40
CA GLY A 65 12.46 -12.22 0.78
C GLY A 65 12.25 -11.95 -0.72
N GLN A 66 12.66 -10.78 -1.21
CA GLN A 66 12.68 -10.42 -2.63
C GLN A 66 14.04 -10.56 -3.32
N ASP A 67 15.01 -11.27 -2.73
CA ASP A 67 16.37 -11.38 -3.28
C ASP A 67 16.38 -12.00 -4.68
N TYR A 68 15.59 -13.05 -4.92
CA TYR A 68 15.47 -13.63 -6.26
C TYR A 68 14.88 -12.62 -7.27
N GLN A 69 13.80 -11.92 -6.91
CA GLN A 69 13.19 -10.91 -7.79
C GLN A 69 14.15 -9.76 -8.10
N ARG A 70 14.93 -9.33 -7.10
CA ARG A 70 15.98 -8.31 -7.26
C ARG A 70 17.10 -8.82 -8.16
N TYR A 71 17.51 -10.09 -8.02
CA TYR A 71 18.48 -10.74 -8.89
C TYR A 71 17.99 -10.81 -10.33
N VAL A 72 16.74 -11.23 -10.57
CA VAL A 72 16.15 -11.26 -11.93
C VAL A 72 16.09 -9.85 -12.52
N ALA A 73 15.61 -8.87 -11.77
CA ALA A 73 15.56 -7.49 -12.24
C ALA A 73 16.96 -6.92 -12.56
N HIS A 74 17.96 -7.29 -11.77
CA HIS A 74 19.36 -6.96 -12.04
C HIS A 74 19.87 -7.64 -13.31
N LEU A 75 19.61 -8.94 -13.47
CA LEU A 75 20.02 -9.74 -14.62
C LEU A 75 19.37 -9.23 -15.91
N THR A 76 18.07 -8.93 -15.90
CA THR A 76 17.36 -8.36 -17.05
C THR A 76 17.90 -6.98 -17.45
N ARG A 77 18.36 -6.17 -16.49
CA ARG A 77 18.91 -4.83 -16.76
C ARG A 77 20.35 -4.88 -17.28
N ASN A 78 21.18 -5.75 -16.71
CA ASN A 78 22.62 -5.76 -17.00
C ASN A 78 23.02 -6.78 -18.08
N HIS A 79 22.22 -7.83 -18.25
CA HIS A 79 22.49 -8.95 -19.15
C HIS A 79 21.22 -9.33 -19.93
N PRO A 80 20.75 -8.44 -20.83
CA PRO A 80 19.60 -8.76 -21.68
C PRO A 80 19.98 -9.92 -22.62
N GLY A 81 19.29 -11.05 -22.48
CA GLY A 81 19.48 -12.25 -23.31
C GLY A 81 20.15 -13.44 -22.62
N CYS A 82 20.58 -13.29 -21.36
CA CYS A 82 20.96 -14.45 -20.55
C CYS A 82 19.71 -15.19 -20.04
N GLU A 83 19.79 -16.53 -19.99
CA GLU A 83 18.75 -17.35 -19.38
C GLU A 83 18.65 -17.04 -17.89
N ILE A 84 17.42 -16.77 -17.42
CA ILE A 84 17.16 -16.50 -16.01
C ILE A 84 17.09 -17.85 -15.29
N PRO A 85 17.98 -18.15 -14.32
CA PRO A 85 17.94 -19.39 -13.57
C PRO A 85 16.67 -19.47 -12.76
N THR A 86 16.17 -20.69 -12.54
CA THR A 86 14.99 -20.88 -11.66
C THR A 86 15.34 -20.49 -10.23
N GLU A 87 14.32 -20.14 -9.43
CA GLU A 87 14.51 -19.74 -8.03
C GLU A 87 15.30 -20.79 -7.22
N ARG A 88 15.04 -22.08 -7.45
CA ARG A 88 15.75 -23.17 -6.77
C ARG A 88 17.22 -23.24 -7.16
N GLU A 89 17.56 -22.98 -8.42
CA GLU A 89 18.94 -22.97 -8.91
C GLU A 89 19.69 -21.76 -8.38
N TYR A 90 19.04 -20.59 -8.34
CA TYR A 90 19.59 -19.38 -7.73
C TYR A 90 19.99 -19.63 -6.27
N TRP A 91 19.09 -20.19 -5.45
CA TRP A 91 19.40 -20.47 -4.05
C TRP A 91 20.49 -21.52 -3.89
N ARG A 92 20.48 -22.58 -4.72
CA ARG A 92 21.52 -23.62 -4.69
C ARG A 92 22.90 -23.05 -5.02
N GLY A 93 23.01 -22.25 -6.09
CA GLY A 93 24.24 -21.58 -6.48
C GLY A 93 24.74 -20.65 -5.38
N ARG A 94 23.85 -19.79 -4.86
CA ARG A 94 24.18 -18.86 -3.77
C ARG A 94 24.71 -19.57 -2.51
N HIS A 95 24.14 -20.71 -2.13
CA HIS A 95 24.64 -21.49 -0.98
C HIS A 95 25.98 -22.15 -1.29
N ALA A 96 26.15 -22.73 -2.49
CA ALA A 96 27.41 -23.31 -2.91
C ALA A 96 28.54 -22.28 -2.99
N ASP A 97 28.23 -21.07 -3.46
CA ASP A 97 29.15 -19.94 -3.48
C ASP A 97 29.52 -19.50 -2.07
N ALA A 98 28.55 -19.47 -1.13
CA ALA A 98 28.82 -19.15 0.27
C ALA A 98 29.68 -20.21 0.99
N ASP A 99 29.50 -21.48 0.63
CA ASP A 99 30.31 -22.59 1.18
C ASP A 99 31.72 -22.62 0.58
N THR A 100 31.85 -22.38 -0.72
CA THR A 100 33.14 -22.42 -1.46
C THR A 100 33.96 -21.15 -1.26
N ASN A 101 33.28 -20.03 -1.06
CA ASN A 101 33.90 -18.72 -0.88
C ASN A 101 33.61 -18.17 0.52
N PRO A 102 34.27 -18.69 1.58
CA PRO A 102 34.09 -18.22 2.95
C PRO A 102 34.78 -16.86 3.17
N GLN A 103 34.83 -15.97 2.17
CA GLN A 103 35.47 -14.64 2.17
C GLN A 103 35.08 -13.74 3.37
N ASN A 104 34.09 -14.13 4.18
CA ASN A 104 33.73 -13.53 5.45
C ASN A 104 34.29 -14.25 6.70
N ARG A 105 35.31 -15.10 6.56
CA ARG A 105 35.96 -15.85 7.66
C ARG A 105 37.40 -15.41 7.93
N CYS A 106 37.72 -14.14 7.70
CA CYS A 106 38.89 -13.56 8.36
C CYS A 106 38.52 -13.15 9.78
N CYS A 107 39.27 -13.74 10.70
CA CYS A 107 39.47 -13.36 12.09
C CYS A 107 39.82 -11.87 12.24
#